data_AF-A0A7K1UBN0-F1
#
_entry.id   AF-A0A7K1UBN0-F1
#
_cell.length_a   1.000
_cell.length_b   1.000
_cell.length_c   1.000
_cell.angle_alpha   90.00
_cell.angle_beta   90.00
_cell.angle_gamma   90.00
#
_symmetry.space_group_name_H-M   'P 1'
#
loop_
_entity.id
_entity.type
_entity.pdbx_description
1 polymer ?
#
loop_
_entity_poly.entity_id
_entity_poly.type
_entity_poly.pdbx_seq_one_letter_code
_entity_poly.pdbx_strand_id
1 'polypeptide(L)'
;MYRINRLMRGVLITTDEVLFHAPTQQTIDPRIIEQSIIVAEERIIRPALSDDLYYALIEQKNTEVTAENKATLEQQINDSLPEGSEPVVLAVGEIVNAMEFLNAGNMKLWKQHLWKLTAECVMLLATPEGFVQFGAQGIIHTQPASSPMNTSGLVTPELRSVKWVMDKKMMDRIDPLTEAMHAWLCRYKADYSLYKRDCGCDAKGVAYKRKSDIVLGLYDDIDNPHSCGCYED
;
A
#
# COMPACT_ATOMS: atom_id res chain seq x y z
N MET A 1 14.77 4.84 8.52
CA MET A 1 14.81 3.37 8.65
C MET A 1 15.21 2.79 7.30
N TYR A 2 16.39 2.19 7.25
CA TYR A 2 16.95 1.57 6.05
C TYR A 2 16.60 0.08 6.07
N ARG A 3 16.17 -0.48 4.93
CA ARG A 3 15.91 -1.92 4.81
C ARG A 3 16.37 -2.47 3.47
N ILE A 4 16.83 -3.72 3.50
CA ILE A 4 17.19 -4.46 2.30
C ILE A 4 15.91 -4.86 1.58
N ASN A 5 15.79 -4.44 0.32
CA ASN A 5 14.76 -4.91 -0.57
C ASN A 5 15.18 -6.28 -1.13
N ARG A 6 14.44 -7.32 -0.75
CA ARG A 6 14.67 -8.71 -1.20
C ARG A 6 14.08 -9.01 -2.58
N LEU A 7 13.30 -8.09 -3.14
CA LEU A 7 12.74 -8.21 -4.48
C LEU A 7 13.75 -7.67 -5.50
N MET A 8 13.93 -8.37 -6.62
CA MET A 8 14.82 -7.97 -7.73
C MET A 8 14.27 -6.78 -8.56
N ARG A 9 13.55 -5.87 -7.91
CA ARG A 9 12.86 -4.71 -8.49
C ARG A 9 12.74 -3.65 -7.41
N GLY A 10 12.99 -2.39 -7.76
CA GLY A 10 12.72 -1.27 -6.86
C GLY A 10 11.24 -1.21 -6.45
N VAL A 11 10.98 -1.17 -5.15
CA VAL A 11 9.63 -1.09 -4.57
C VAL A 11 9.45 0.21 -3.79
N LEU A 12 8.19 0.59 -3.57
CA LEU A 12 7.81 1.81 -2.87
C LEU A 12 7.64 1.54 -1.35
N ILE A 13 7.34 0.30 -0.96
CA ILE A 13 7.30 -0.14 0.45
C ILE A 13 7.94 -1.54 0.63
N THR A 14 8.62 -1.74 1.76
CA THR A 14 9.24 -3.03 2.14
C THR A 14 8.30 -3.87 3.03
N THR A 15 8.60 -5.17 3.17
CA THR A 15 7.87 -6.11 4.03
C THR A 15 7.77 -5.65 5.48
N ASP A 16 8.87 -5.14 6.02
CA ASP A 16 8.99 -4.70 7.41
C ASP A 16 8.14 -3.44 7.65
N GLU A 17 8.19 -2.48 6.71
CA GLU A 17 7.33 -1.29 6.73
C GLU A 17 5.85 -1.70 6.67
N VAL A 18 5.47 -2.67 5.83
CA VAL A 18 4.09 -3.19 5.79
C VAL A 18 3.71 -3.80 7.14
N LEU A 19 4.50 -4.73 7.69
CA LEU A 19 4.21 -5.41 8.97
C LEU A 19 4.10 -4.43 10.16
N PHE A 20 4.84 -3.32 10.14
CA PHE A 20 4.79 -2.28 11.17
C PHE A 20 3.59 -1.33 11.02
N HIS A 21 3.23 -0.97 9.78
CA HIS A 21 2.19 0.02 9.49
C HIS A 21 0.79 -0.57 9.24
N ALA A 22 0.72 -1.87 8.97
CA ALA A 22 -0.51 -2.60 8.73
C ALA A 22 -1.25 -2.97 10.04
N PRO A 23 -2.59 -3.13 9.98
CA PRO A 23 -3.42 -3.64 11.07
C PRO A 23 -3.30 -5.17 11.18
N THR A 24 -2.09 -5.68 11.36
CA THR A 24 -1.78 -7.12 11.31
C THR A 24 -1.40 -7.70 12.65
N GLN A 25 -1.86 -8.92 12.91
CA GLN A 25 -1.14 -9.81 13.83
C GLN A 25 0.19 -10.17 13.16
N GLN A 26 1.30 -10.18 13.92
CA GLN A 26 2.68 -10.37 13.41
C GLN A 26 2.98 -11.80 12.94
N THR A 27 1.95 -12.54 12.50
CA THR A 27 1.95 -13.98 12.20
C THR A 27 1.79 -14.29 10.70
N ILE A 28 1.70 -13.27 9.84
CA ILE A 28 1.61 -13.43 8.39
C ILE A 28 2.99 -13.77 7.82
N ASP A 29 3.05 -14.77 6.94
CA ASP A 29 4.28 -15.13 6.21
C ASP A 29 4.75 -13.94 5.34
N PRO A 30 5.97 -13.41 5.55
CA PRO A 30 6.53 -12.34 4.73
C PRO A 30 6.49 -12.61 3.24
N ARG A 31 6.57 -13.87 2.79
CA ARG A 31 6.53 -14.24 1.35
C ARG A 31 5.22 -13.87 0.66
N ILE A 32 4.10 -13.95 1.39
CA ILE A 32 2.78 -13.53 0.88
C ILE A 32 2.78 -12.01 0.70
N ILE A 33 3.40 -11.28 1.63
CA ILE A 33 3.53 -9.82 1.58
C ILE A 33 4.44 -9.41 0.41
N GLU A 34 5.60 -10.06 0.22
CA GLU A 34 6.54 -9.83 -0.88
C GLU A 34 5.85 -9.91 -2.26
N GLN A 35 5.06 -10.96 -2.50
CA GLN A 35 4.28 -11.10 -3.74
C GLN A 35 3.17 -10.06 -3.85
N SER A 36 2.50 -9.75 -2.74
CA SER A 36 1.40 -8.77 -2.69
C SER A 36 1.87 -7.32 -2.93
N ILE A 37 3.12 -6.97 -2.58
CA ILE A 37 3.72 -5.65 -2.85
C ILE A 37 3.71 -5.34 -4.35
N ILE A 38 4.20 -6.27 -5.18
CA ILE A 38 4.28 -6.07 -6.63
C ILE A 38 2.87 -5.83 -7.22
N VAL A 39 1.89 -6.64 -6.82
CA VAL A 39 0.52 -6.53 -7.36
C VAL A 39 -0.19 -5.28 -6.84
N ALA A 40 0.04 -4.88 -5.59
CA ALA A 40 -0.52 -3.65 -5.00
C ALA A 40 0.00 -2.40 -5.72
N GLU A 41 1.30 -2.39 -6.01
CA GLU A 41 1.93 -1.28 -6.69
C GLU A 41 1.43 -1.12 -8.12
N GLU A 42 1.26 -2.22 -8.85
CA GLU A 42 0.79 -2.18 -10.24
C GLU A 42 -0.70 -1.91 -10.38
N ARG A 43 -1.54 -2.48 -9.51
CA ARG A 43 -3.01 -2.36 -9.65
C ARG A 43 -3.61 -1.12 -9.02
N ILE A 44 -3.02 -0.57 -7.96
CA ILE A 44 -3.63 0.50 -7.17
C ILE A 44 -2.72 1.72 -7.10
N ILE A 45 -1.48 1.56 -6.64
CA ILE A 45 -0.61 2.69 -6.26
C ILE A 45 -0.12 3.46 -7.49
N ARG A 46 0.35 2.76 -8.54
CA ARG A 46 0.80 3.38 -9.80
C ARG A 46 -0.34 4.15 -10.50
N PRO A 47 -1.55 3.57 -10.72
CA PRO A 47 -2.70 4.34 -11.22
C PRO A 47 -3.11 5.52 -10.33
N ALA A 48 -2.95 5.42 -9.00
CA ALA A 48 -3.30 6.51 -8.09
C ALA A 48 -2.35 7.72 -8.19
N LEU A 49 -1.04 7.46 -8.38
CA LEU A 49 0.03 8.46 -8.41
C LEU A 49 0.35 9.07 -9.78
N SER A 50 -0.03 8.42 -10.89
CA SER A 50 0.60 8.55 -12.21
C SER A 50 1.90 7.74 -12.34
N ASP A 51 2.16 7.23 -13.55
CA ASP A 51 3.34 6.42 -13.85
C ASP A 51 4.65 7.19 -13.57
N ASP A 52 4.76 8.43 -14.04
CA ASP A 52 6.00 9.23 -13.93
C ASP A 52 6.34 9.55 -12.47
N LEU A 53 5.34 9.92 -11.66
CA LEU A 53 5.56 10.20 -10.24
C LEU A 53 5.91 8.92 -9.46
N TYR A 54 5.27 7.79 -9.81
CA TYR A 54 5.59 6.48 -9.22
C TYR A 54 7.04 6.06 -9.51
N TYR A 55 7.50 6.16 -10.75
CA TYR A 55 8.90 5.79 -11.09
C TYR A 55 9.91 6.75 -10.47
N ALA A 56 9.68 8.07 -10.49
CA ALA A 56 10.56 9.04 -9.85
C ALA A 56 10.66 8.84 -8.32
N LEU A 57 9.60 8.40 -7.66
CA LEU A 57 9.62 8.02 -6.23
C LEU A 57 10.42 6.73 -5.99
N ILE A 58 10.32 5.75 -6.89
CA ILE A 58 11.08 4.50 -6.79
C ILE A 58 12.58 4.72 -6.98
N GLU A 59 12.98 5.49 -7.99
CA GLU A 59 14.39 5.83 -8.25
C GLU A 59 15.01 6.60 -7.07
N GLN A 60 14.23 7.44 -6.38
CA GLN A 60 14.70 8.13 -5.17
C GLN A 60 14.74 7.21 -3.94
N LYS A 61 13.75 6.34 -3.73
CA LYS A 61 13.67 5.51 -2.50
C LYS A 61 14.61 4.29 -2.53
N ASN A 62 15.03 3.83 -3.70
CA ASN A 62 15.84 2.62 -3.87
C ASN A 62 17.25 2.96 -4.35
N THR A 63 18.27 2.63 -3.56
CA THR A 63 19.67 2.81 -3.92
C THR A 63 20.35 1.45 -4.04
N GLU A 64 21.04 1.20 -5.16
CA GLU A 64 21.83 -0.01 -5.36
C GLU A 64 23.17 0.07 -4.60
N VAL A 65 23.57 -1.01 -3.95
CA VAL A 65 24.82 -1.12 -3.20
C VAL A 65 25.98 -1.31 -4.17
N THR A 66 26.66 -0.21 -4.49
CA THR A 66 27.94 -0.21 -5.19
C THR A 66 29.10 -0.42 -4.22
N ALA A 67 30.27 -0.83 -4.73
CA ALA A 67 31.48 -1.01 -3.91
C ALA A 67 31.94 0.28 -3.19
N GLU A 68 31.61 1.45 -3.76
CA GLU A 68 31.95 2.77 -3.22
C GLU A 68 30.99 3.19 -2.09
N ASN A 69 29.68 2.96 -2.27
CA ASN A 69 28.66 3.36 -1.31
C ASN A 69 28.46 2.37 -0.16
N LYS A 70 28.96 1.14 -0.30
CA LYS A 70 28.75 0.03 0.63
C LYS A 70 29.01 0.41 2.10
N ALA A 71 30.19 0.95 2.42
CA ALA A 71 30.56 1.24 3.80
C ALA A 71 29.62 2.29 4.45
N THR A 72 29.19 3.29 3.67
CA THR A 72 28.26 4.34 4.13
C THR A 72 26.87 3.78 4.39
N LEU A 73 26.38 2.90 3.49
CA LEU A 73 25.07 2.26 3.63
C LEU A 73 25.04 1.23 4.77
N GLU A 74 26.12 0.45 4.96
CA GLU A 74 26.27 -0.45 6.10
C GLU A 74 26.25 0.32 7.43
N GLN A 75 26.96 1.45 7.52
CA GLN A 75 26.92 2.30 8.71
C GLN A 75 25.50 2.85 8.95
N GLN A 76 24.85 3.43 7.94
CA GLN A 76 23.48 3.97 8.07
C GLN A 76 22.44 2.92 8.48
N ILE A 77 22.57 1.67 7.99
CA ILE A 77 21.71 0.57 8.44
C ILE A 77 21.97 0.26 9.90
N ASN A 78 23.23 0.06 10.29
CA ASN A 78 23.61 -0.36 11.64
C ASN A 78 23.30 0.70 12.70
N ASP A 79 23.49 1.99 12.38
CA ASP A 79 23.08 3.13 13.21
C ASP A 79 21.53 3.23 13.36
N SER A 80 20.77 2.60 12.45
CA SER A 80 19.30 2.56 12.49
C SER A 80 18.70 1.32 13.16
N LEU A 81 19.55 0.38 13.62
CA LEU A 81 19.13 -0.82 14.35
C LEU A 81 19.13 -0.56 15.87
N PRO A 82 18.23 -1.19 16.65
CA PRO A 82 18.25 -1.06 18.10
C PRO A 82 19.51 -1.72 18.70
N GLU A 83 20.03 -1.13 19.78
CA GLU A 83 21.22 -1.60 20.49
C GLU A 83 21.14 -3.10 20.81
N GLY A 84 22.18 -3.86 20.43
CA GLY A 84 22.24 -5.31 20.60
C GLY A 84 21.77 -6.15 19.39
N SER A 85 21.36 -5.52 18.29
CA SER A 85 21.11 -6.22 17.01
C SER A 85 22.41 -6.72 16.37
N GLU A 86 22.35 -7.83 15.63
CA GLU A 86 23.48 -8.29 14.81
C GLU A 86 23.76 -7.28 13.67
N PRO A 87 25.04 -6.93 13.40
CA PRO A 87 25.38 -5.97 12.35
C PRO A 87 25.09 -6.55 10.97
N VAL A 88 24.37 -5.78 10.16
CA VAL A 88 24.03 -6.14 8.78
C VAL A 88 25.23 -5.85 7.88
N VAL A 89 25.66 -6.88 7.14
CA VAL A 89 26.69 -6.80 6.10
C VAL A 89 25.99 -6.87 4.74
N LEU A 90 26.21 -5.88 3.88
CA LEU A 90 25.59 -5.78 2.57
C LEU A 90 26.42 -6.49 1.49
N ALA A 91 25.75 -7.13 0.53
CA ALA A 91 26.39 -7.59 -0.70
C ALA A 91 26.32 -6.51 -1.80
N VAL A 92 27.33 -6.48 -2.67
CA VAL A 92 27.32 -5.58 -3.85
C VAL A 92 26.23 -6.05 -4.82
N GLY A 93 25.39 -5.13 -5.26
CA GLY A 93 24.21 -5.42 -6.08
C GLY A 93 22.91 -5.66 -5.30
N GLU A 94 22.91 -5.57 -3.96
CA GLU A 94 21.67 -5.47 -3.18
C GLU A 94 21.01 -4.10 -3.34
N ILE A 95 19.70 -4.02 -3.14
CA ILE A 95 18.94 -2.75 -3.19
C ILE A 95 18.56 -2.36 -1.76
N VAL A 96 19.00 -1.19 -1.31
CA VAL A 96 18.57 -0.60 -0.04
C VAL A 96 17.42 0.36 -0.29
N ASN A 97 16.31 0.15 0.41
CA ASN A 97 15.14 1.00 0.39
C ASN A 97 15.13 1.86 1.66
N ALA A 98 15.02 3.19 1.52
CA ALA A 98 14.90 4.08 2.67
C ALA A 98 14.07 5.33 2.36
N MET A 99 13.16 5.66 3.27
CA MET A 99 12.37 6.91 3.23
C MET A 99 13.22 8.20 3.37
N GLU A 100 14.48 8.07 3.80
CA GLU A 100 15.40 9.20 4.02
C GLU A 100 16.04 9.70 2.73
N PHE A 101 16.07 8.90 1.67
CA PHE A 101 16.55 9.29 0.35
C PHE A 101 15.53 10.16 -0.44
N LEU A 102 14.28 10.26 0.04
CA LEU A 102 13.24 11.07 -0.58
C LEU A 102 13.50 12.58 -0.38
N ASN A 103 13.35 13.36 -1.45
CA ASN A 103 13.36 14.82 -1.37
C ASN A 103 12.29 15.35 -0.38
N ALA A 104 12.50 16.51 0.24
CA ALA A 104 11.67 17.06 1.31
C ALA A 104 10.17 17.18 0.98
N GLY A 105 9.80 17.43 -0.29
CA GLY A 105 8.42 17.36 -0.76
C GLY A 105 7.88 15.92 -0.70
N ASN A 106 8.52 15.02 -1.44
CA ASN A 106 8.20 13.58 -1.48
C ASN A 106 8.17 12.95 -0.08
N MET A 107 9.03 13.39 0.86
CA MET A 107 9.02 12.94 2.26
C MET A 107 7.77 13.40 3.04
N LYS A 108 7.21 14.59 2.75
CA LYS A 108 5.92 15.03 3.32
C LYS A 108 4.78 14.18 2.77
N LEU A 109 4.72 13.99 1.45
CA LEU A 109 3.75 13.10 0.80
C LEU A 109 3.82 11.68 1.35
N TRP A 110 5.04 11.16 1.53
CA TRP A 110 5.30 9.87 2.17
C TRP A 110 4.68 9.83 3.55
N LYS A 111 5.14 10.69 4.47
CA LYS A 111 4.74 10.72 5.89
C LYS A 111 3.26 11.00 6.14
N GLN A 112 2.57 11.73 5.26
CA GLN A 112 1.17 12.09 5.46
C GLN A 112 0.17 11.09 4.85
N HIS A 113 0.46 10.55 3.66
CA HIS A 113 -0.52 9.77 2.91
C HIS A 113 0.00 8.43 2.38
N LEU A 114 1.18 8.42 1.74
CA LEU A 114 1.58 7.24 0.96
C LEU A 114 1.88 6.00 1.80
N TRP A 115 2.68 6.08 2.88
CA TRP A 115 3.07 4.85 3.61
C TRP A 115 1.86 4.05 4.11
N LYS A 116 0.77 4.75 4.50
CA LYS A 116 -0.44 4.13 5.02
C LYS A 116 -1.30 3.56 3.90
N LEU A 117 -1.44 4.31 2.80
CA LEU A 117 -2.15 3.85 1.60
C LEU A 117 -1.46 2.58 1.04
N THR A 118 -0.13 2.60 0.88
CA THR A 118 0.61 1.46 0.35
C THR A 118 0.49 0.24 1.27
N ALA A 119 0.63 0.41 2.59
CA ALA A 119 0.49 -0.70 3.54
C ALA A 119 -0.92 -1.33 3.53
N GLU A 120 -1.99 -0.53 3.50
CA GLU A 120 -3.36 -1.07 3.43
C GLU A 120 -3.66 -1.73 2.05
N CYS A 121 -3.09 -1.22 0.94
CA CYS A 121 -3.22 -1.84 -0.39
C CYS A 121 -2.53 -3.20 -0.46
N VAL A 122 -1.30 -3.32 0.07
CA VAL A 122 -0.61 -4.61 0.19
C VAL A 122 -1.42 -5.57 1.04
N MET A 123 -2.02 -5.07 2.14
CA MET A 123 -2.88 -5.87 3.01
C MET A 123 -4.27 -6.21 2.46
N LEU A 124 -4.71 -5.59 1.37
CA LEU A 124 -5.89 -6.05 0.62
C LEU A 124 -5.51 -7.29 -0.19
N LEU A 125 -4.41 -7.24 -0.93
CA LEU A 125 -3.97 -8.32 -1.82
C LEU A 125 -3.30 -9.49 -1.10
N ALA A 126 -2.76 -9.26 0.10
CA ALA A 126 -2.34 -10.32 1.01
C ALA A 126 -3.52 -11.05 1.70
N THR A 127 -4.78 -10.68 1.43
CA THR A 127 -5.91 -11.51 1.89
C THR A 127 -6.01 -12.78 1.04
N PRO A 128 -6.20 -13.96 1.65
CA PRO A 128 -6.11 -15.22 0.92
C PRO A 128 -7.28 -15.40 -0.06
N GLU A 129 -6.97 -15.39 -1.36
CA GLU A 129 -7.89 -15.80 -2.44
C GLU A 129 -8.08 -17.34 -2.49
N GLY A 130 -7.21 -18.09 -1.79
CA GLY A 130 -7.04 -19.53 -1.91
C GLY A 130 -8.09 -20.42 -1.24
N PHE A 131 -9.25 -20.56 -1.88
CA PHE A 131 -10.10 -21.76 -1.75
C PHE A 131 -9.76 -22.87 -2.76
N VAL A 132 -8.79 -22.60 -3.63
CA VAL A 132 -8.39 -23.46 -4.73
C VAL A 132 -6.88 -23.58 -4.69
N GLN A 133 -6.40 -24.81 -4.45
CA GLN A 133 -4.98 -25.12 -4.54
C GLN A 133 -4.74 -26.01 -5.77
N PHE A 134 -3.68 -25.72 -6.51
CA PHE A 134 -3.20 -26.59 -7.57
C PHE A 134 -2.44 -27.76 -6.94
N GLY A 135 -3.11 -28.90 -6.81
CA GLY A 135 -2.47 -30.17 -6.46
C GLY A 135 -1.95 -30.89 -7.70
N ALA A 136 -1.17 -31.95 -7.52
CA ALA A 136 -0.71 -32.82 -8.61
C ALA A 136 -1.86 -33.51 -9.39
N GLN A 137 -3.08 -33.45 -8.88
CA GLN A 137 -4.31 -33.98 -9.49
C GLN A 137 -5.19 -32.88 -10.13
N GLY A 138 -4.73 -31.61 -10.12
CA GLY A 138 -5.45 -30.47 -10.69
C GLY A 138 -5.95 -29.47 -9.67
N ILE A 139 -7.04 -28.77 -10.02
CA ILE A 139 -7.70 -27.73 -9.24
C ILE A 139 -8.50 -28.39 -8.10
N ILE A 140 -7.98 -28.32 -6.87
CA ILE A 140 -8.63 -28.89 -5.69
C ILE A 140 -9.25 -27.75 -4.88
N HIS A 141 -10.57 -27.81 -4.68
CA HIS A 141 -11.22 -26.97 -3.68
C HIS A 141 -10.84 -27.44 -2.27
N THR A 142 -10.27 -26.54 -1.47
CA THR A 142 -10.18 -26.74 -0.02
C THR A 142 -11.59 -26.61 0.56
N GLN A 143 -12.31 -27.73 0.66
CA GLN A 143 -13.61 -27.74 1.30
C GLN A 143 -13.49 -27.17 2.72
N PRO A 144 -14.43 -26.32 3.17
CA PRO A 144 -14.53 -26.03 4.60
C PRO A 144 -14.74 -27.37 5.31
N ALA A 145 -13.98 -27.63 6.37
CA ALA A 145 -14.15 -28.86 7.14
C ALA A 145 -15.54 -28.86 7.78
N SER A 146 -16.48 -29.58 7.17
CA SER A 146 -17.75 -29.98 7.79
C SER A 146 -17.50 -31.06 8.85
N SER A 147 -16.64 -30.71 9.82
CA SER A 147 -16.32 -31.50 10.99
C SER A 147 -17.28 -31.10 12.13
N PRO A 148 -17.63 -31.99 13.06
CA PRO A 148 -18.52 -31.65 14.17
C PRO A 148 -17.97 -30.47 15.00
N MET A 149 -18.87 -29.67 15.58
CA MET A 149 -18.64 -28.40 16.31
C MET A 149 -17.62 -28.40 17.48
N ASN A 150 -16.88 -29.49 17.72
CA ASN A 150 -15.98 -29.67 18.87
C ASN A 150 -14.48 -29.62 18.54
N THR A 151 -14.07 -29.45 17.28
CA THR A 151 -12.64 -29.27 16.95
C THR A 151 -12.27 -27.79 16.88
N SER A 152 -11.34 -27.35 17.74
CA SER A 152 -10.74 -26.00 17.77
C SER A 152 -9.78 -25.75 16.59
N GLY A 153 -10.24 -26.01 15.37
CA GLY A 153 -9.50 -25.80 14.13
C GLY A 153 -9.73 -24.42 13.53
N LEU A 154 -8.75 -23.93 12.77
CA LEU A 154 -8.89 -22.72 11.97
C LEU A 154 -9.89 -22.98 10.83
N VAL A 155 -11.07 -22.36 10.89
CA VAL A 155 -12.09 -22.44 9.84
C VAL A 155 -11.78 -21.41 8.75
N THR A 156 -11.60 -21.86 7.51
CA THR A 156 -11.41 -20.97 6.36
C THR A 156 -12.70 -20.19 6.05
N PRO A 157 -12.69 -18.85 6.01
CA PRO A 157 -13.92 -18.04 5.88
C PRO A 157 -14.45 -18.07 4.44
N GLU A 158 -15.74 -18.34 4.23
CA GLU A 158 -16.38 -18.45 2.91
C GLU A 158 -16.01 -17.32 1.92
N LEU A 159 -16.00 -17.62 0.62
CA LEU A 159 -15.76 -16.63 -0.46
C LEU A 159 -16.62 -15.37 -0.35
N ARG A 160 -17.88 -15.49 0.09
CA ARG A 160 -18.77 -14.33 0.32
C ARG A 160 -18.24 -13.42 1.44
N SER A 161 -17.72 -14.02 2.51
CA SER A 161 -17.13 -13.30 3.65
C SER A 161 -15.79 -12.68 3.27
N VAL A 162 -14.94 -13.38 2.51
CA VAL A 162 -13.68 -12.83 1.98
C VAL A 162 -13.97 -11.64 1.06
N LYS A 163 -14.90 -11.78 0.11
CA LYS A 163 -15.33 -10.68 -0.76
C LYS A 163 -15.85 -9.50 0.05
N TRP A 164 -16.71 -9.72 1.04
CA TRP A 164 -17.21 -8.64 1.90
C TRP A 164 -16.08 -7.93 2.67
N VAL A 165 -15.06 -8.67 3.15
CA VAL A 165 -13.88 -8.07 3.79
C VAL A 165 -13.04 -7.27 2.79
N MET A 166 -12.87 -7.75 1.55
CA MET A 166 -12.18 -7.02 0.48
C MET A 166 -12.92 -5.73 0.10
N ASP A 167 -14.22 -5.84 -0.23
CA ASP A 167 -15.09 -4.71 -0.58
C ASP A 167 -15.09 -3.67 0.56
N LYS A 168 -15.19 -4.12 1.82
CA LYS A 168 -15.14 -3.25 3.01
C LYS A 168 -13.77 -2.59 3.20
N LYS A 169 -12.66 -3.32 3.03
CA LYS A 169 -11.31 -2.74 3.10
C LYS A 169 -11.10 -1.67 2.01
N MET A 170 -11.63 -1.89 0.81
CA MET A 170 -11.55 -0.93 -0.27
C MET A 170 -12.30 0.36 0.11
N MET A 171 -13.59 0.25 0.43
CA MET A 171 -14.46 1.39 0.71
C MET A 171 -14.12 2.13 2.01
N ASP A 172 -13.89 1.42 3.12
CA ASP A 172 -13.68 2.06 4.43
C ASP A 172 -12.26 2.64 4.60
N ARG A 173 -11.29 2.24 3.76
CA ARG A 173 -9.87 2.56 3.98
C ARG A 173 -9.11 3.03 2.75
N ILE A 174 -9.10 2.26 1.67
CA ILE A 174 -8.26 2.54 0.51
C ILE A 174 -8.81 3.72 -0.28
N ASP A 175 -10.11 3.73 -0.56
CA ASP A 175 -10.79 4.82 -1.27
C ASP A 175 -10.61 6.18 -0.56
N PRO A 176 -10.93 6.35 0.74
CA PRO A 176 -10.75 7.64 1.41
C PRO A 176 -9.28 8.07 1.56
N LEU A 177 -8.33 7.13 1.72
CA LEU A 177 -6.90 7.46 1.71
C LEU A 177 -6.43 7.91 0.32
N THR A 178 -6.96 7.31 -0.74
CA THR A 178 -6.67 7.67 -2.14
C THR A 178 -7.24 9.05 -2.49
N GLU A 179 -8.48 9.35 -2.08
CA GLU A 179 -9.11 10.66 -2.27
C GLU A 179 -8.36 11.75 -1.47
N ALA A 180 -7.99 11.48 -0.21
CA ALA A 180 -7.21 12.41 0.61
C ALA A 180 -5.82 12.71 -0.01
N MET A 181 -5.13 11.67 -0.52
CA MET A 181 -3.86 11.83 -1.24
C MET A 181 -4.02 12.67 -2.50
N HIS A 182 -5.05 12.39 -3.30
CA HIS A 182 -5.34 13.13 -4.53
C HIS A 182 -5.63 14.61 -4.25
N ALA A 183 -6.53 14.89 -3.29
CA ALA A 183 -6.84 16.26 -2.87
C ALA A 183 -5.61 17.02 -2.35
N TRP A 184 -4.69 16.33 -1.67
CA TRP A 184 -3.43 16.91 -1.21
C TRP A 184 -2.48 17.23 -2.38
N LEU A 185 -2.24 16.29 -3.28
CA LEU A 185 -1.40 16.48 -4.48
C LEU A 185 -1.91 17.63 -5.35
N CYS A 186 -3.24 17.79 -5.44
CA CYS A 186 -3.85 18.88 -6.18
C CYS A 186 -3.69 20.25 -5.51
N ARG A 187 -3.72 20.34 -4.17
CA ARG A 187 -3.40 21.58 -3.44
C ARG A 187 -1.94 22.01 -3.61
N TYR A 188 -1.02 21.04 -3.74
CA TYR A 188 0.41 21.28 -3.89
C TYR A 188 0.91 21.03 -5.33
N LYS A 189 0.05 21.15 -6.34
CA LYS A 189 0.36 20.75 -7.73
C LYS A 189 1.63 21.42 -8.30
N ALA A 190 1.96 22.63 -7.85
CA ALA A 190 3.19 23.33 -8.21
C ALA A 190 4.48 22.58 -7.80
N ASP A 191 4.45 21.86 -6.68
CA ASP A 191 5.58 21.05 -6.18
C ASP A 191 5.65 19.66 -6.87
N TYR A 192 4.56 19.22 -7.52
CA TYR A 192 4.41 17.88 -8.11
C TYR A 192 4.10 17.93 -9.61
N SER A 193 5.01 18.49 -10.39
CA SER A 193 4.89 18.61 -11.86
C SER A 193 4.70 17.28 -12.61
N LEU A 194 5.12 16.15 -12.02
CA LEU A 194 4.93 14.80 -12.56
C LEU A 194 3.50 14.24 -12.31
N TYR A 195 2.68 14.92 -11.51
CA TYR A 195 1.31 14.49 -11.22
C TYR A 195 0.36 14.86 -12.36
N LYS A 196 0.03 13.86 -13.19
CA LYS A 196 -0.75 14.01 -14.42
C LYS A 196 -2.27 13.80 -14.28
N ARG A 197 -2.78 13.39 -13.11
CA ARG A 197 -4.23 13.24 -12.93
C ARG A 197 -4.90 14.61 -12.82
N ASP A 198 -6.07 14.73 -13.44
CA ASP A 198 -6.86 15.95 -13.38
C ASP A 198 -7.30 16.25 -11.94
N CYS A 199 -7.12 17.51 -11.54
CA CYS A 199 -7.44 18.01 -10.20
C CYS A 199 -8.81 18.67 -10.11
N GLY A 200 -9.59 18.62 -11.19
CA GLY A 200 -10.98 19.02 -11.19
C GLY A 200 -11.88 17.89 -10.67
N CYS A 201 -13.14 18.20 -10.38
CA CYS A 201 -14.16 17.17 -10.30
C CYS A 201 -14.24 16.43 -11.65
N ASP A 202 -14.45 15.10 -11.60
CA ASP A 202 -14.65 14.30 -12.81
C ASP A 202 -15.80 14.91 -13.63
N ALA A 203 -15.66 14.99 -14.96
CA ALA A 203 -16.52 15.78 -15.86
C ALA A 203 -18.00 15.31 -15.92
N LYS A 204 -18.35 14.35 -15.07
CA LYS A 204 -19.67 13.74 -14.86
C LYS A 204 -20.35 14.22 -13.57
N GLY A 205 -19.76 15.18 -12.83
CA GLY A 205 -20.31 15.70 -11.58
C GLY A 205 -20.31 14.70 -10.42
N VAL A 206 -19.58 13.59 -10.54
CA VAL A 206 -19.47 12.58 -9.48
C VAL A 206 -18.32 12.99 -8.56
N ALA A 207 -18.66 13.51 -7.38
CA ALA A 207 -17.70 13.64 -6.30
C ALA A 207 -17.19 12.23 -5.91
N TYR A 208 -15.88 12.08 -5.73
CA TYR A 208 -15.26 10.82 -5.27
C TYR A 208 -15.75 10.40 -3.87
N LYS A 209 -16.32 11.34 -3.10
CA LYS A 209 -17.20 11.21 -1.91
C LYS A 209 -18.30 10.13 -1.91
N ARG A 210 -18.38 9.18 -2.84
CA ARG A 210 -19.36 8.08 -2.74
C ARG A 210 -18.94 7.09 -1.65
N LYS A 211 -19.46 7.38 -0.44
CA LYS A 211 -19.72 6.49 0.73
C LYS A 211 -18.80 6.59 1.96
N SER A 212 -18.42 7.78 2.40
CA SER A 212 -18.08 8.00 3.82
C SER A 212 -19.30 8.37 4.70
N ASP A 213 -20.47 8.62 4.11
CA ASP A 213 -21.71 9.03 4.81
C ASP A 213 -22.49 7.85 5.45
N ILE A 214 -21.77 6.87 6.00
CA ILE A 214 -22.37 5.73 6.72
C ILE A 214 -22.18 5.88 8.23
N VAL A 215 -22.77 6.95 8.79
CA VAL A 215 -23.58 6.87 10.01
C VAL A 215 -24.70 7.91 9.90
N LEU A 216 -25.95 7.47 9.68
CA LEU A 216 -27.18 8.26 9.49
C LEU A 216 -27.44 8.80 8.06
N GLY A 217 -27.82 7.90 7.15
CA GLY A 217 -28.59 8.24 5.95
C GLY A 217 -30.01 8.72 6.32
N LEU A 218 -30.10 9.94 6.83
CA LEU A 218 -31.32 10.58 7.34
C LEU A 218 -31.53 11.99 6.76
N TYR A 219 -30.59 12.47 5.93
CA TYR A 219 -30.64 13.74 5.19
C TYR A 219 -30.04 13.63 3.77
N ASP A 220 -30.13 12.45 3.13
CA ASP A 220 -29.88 12.29 1.68
C ASP A 220 -31.07 12.81 0.84
N ASP A 221 -31.57 13.99 1.20
CA ASP A 221 -32.50 14.81 0.43
C ASP A 221 -31.83 16.17 0.20
N ILE A 222 -31.16 16.30 -0.94
CA ILE A 222 -31.13 17.45 -1.87
C ILE A 222 -29.98 17.19 -2.86
N ASP A 223 -30.33 16.83 -4.10
CA ASP A 223 -29.45 16.99 -5.25
C ASP A 223 -29.08 18.48 -5.37
N ASN A 224 -27.89 18.85 -4.89
CA ASN A 224 -27.36 20.21 -5.02
C ASN A 224 -26.17 20.22 -6.01
N PRO A 225 -26.41 20.39 -7.32
CA PRO A 225 -25.34 20.41 -8.33
C PRO A 225 -24.39 21.62 -8.22
N HIS A 226 -24.58 22.49 -7.21
CA HIS A 226 -23.82 23.73 -6.99
C HIS A 226 -23.01 23.75 -5.67
N SER A 227 -22.89 22.63 -4.94
CA SER A 227 -22.18 22.58 -3.64
C SER A 227 -20.75 22.01 -3.70
N CYS A 228 -20.17 21.84 -4.89
CA CYS A 228 -18.72 21.68 -5.03
C CYS A 228 -18.05 23.03 -4.71
N GLY A 229 -17.80 23.28 -3.41
CA GLY A 229 -17.10 24.45 -2.88
C GLY A 229 -15.61 24.50 -3.21
N CYS A 230 -15.27 24.26 -4.47
CA CYS A 230 -14.01 24.68 -5.06
C CYS A 230 -14.14 26.17 -5.34
N TYR A 231 -13.43 26.99 -4.57
CA TYR A 231 -13.22 28.38 -4.96
C TYR A 231 -12.42 28.36 -6.27
N GLU A 232 -13.03 28.86 -7.35
CA GLU A 232 -12.29 29.45 -8.46
C GLU A 232 -11.57 30.71 -7.94
N ASP A 233 -10.42 31.04 -8.54
CA ASP A 233 -9.47 32.08 -8.06
C ASP A 233 -10.09 33.48 -7.83
#